data_AF-A0A5R2N5F0-F1
#
_entry.id   AF-A0A5R2N5F0-F1
#
_cell.length_a   1.000
_cell.length_b   1.000
_cell.length_c   1.000
_cell.angle_alpha   90.00
_cell.angle_beta   90.00
_cell.angle_gamma   90.00
#
_symmetry.space_group_name_H-M   'P 1'
#
loop_
_entity.id
_entity.type
_entity.pdbx_description
1 polymer ?
#
loop_
_entity_poly.entity_id
_entity_poly.type
_entity_poly.pdbx_seq_one_letter_code
_entity_poly.pdbx_strand_id
1 'polypeptide(L)'
;GHRNFDADGADPIKKPIGTGAFELVSYDVGQKAVVKRRENGKWWGGEAPLDGIEFIDYGTDFNATVNAFDSGEIDLNFESPADFIDILDKMGLQKSEVATATTLVARTNITHKPYDDQRVRNALQMAVDNNAVLQLGYNGRGTVGENHHVSPIHPEYYPLPKKERDAAGAKKLMADAGQADF
;
A
#
# COMPACT_ATOMS: atom_id res chain seq x y z
N GLY A 1 10.24 -14.53 24.23
CA GLY A 1 9.54 -13.25 24.42
C GLY A 1 10.04 -12.58 25.69
N HIS A 2 10.08 -11.25 25.73
CA HIS A 2 10.46 -10.48 26.91
C HIS A 2 9.47 -10.77 28.07
N ARG A 3 9.97 -11.02 29.29
CA ARG A 3 9.16 -11.49 30.44
C ARG A 3 8.04 -10.55 30.87
N ASN A 4 8.12 -9.26 30.51
CA ASN A 4 7.09 -8.27 30.83
C ASN A 4 6.25 -7.84 29.62
N PHE A 5 6.36 -8.53 28.47
CA PHE A 5 5.59 -8.14 27.29
C PHE A 5 4.09 -8.12 27.59
N ASP A 6 3.56 -9.14 28.26
CA ASP A 6 2.13 -9.22 28.57
C ASP A 6 1.66 -8.17 29.60
N ALA A 7 2.56 -7.71 30.49
CA ALA A 7 2.23 -6.72 31.54
C ALA A 7 2.46 -5.26 31.10
N ASP A 8 3.47 -5.03 30.26
CA ASP A 8 4.00 -3.70 29.96
C ASP A 8 4.10 -3.37 28.46
N GLY A 9 4.07 -4.36 27.56
CA GLY A 9 4.32 -4.17 26.12
C GLY A 9 3.21 -4.60 25.18
N ALA A 10 2.17 -5.27 25.68
CA ALA A 10 1.07 -5.80 24.87
C ALA A 10 0.14 -4.70 24.34
N ASP A 11 0.07 -3.56 25.02
CA ASP A 11 -0.72 -2.40 24.62
C ASP A 11 0.20 -1.19 24.40
N PRO A 12 0.69 -0.99 23.15
CA PRO A 12 1.63 0.08 22.83
C PRO A 12 1.00 1.47 22.97
N ILE A 13 -0.32 1.59 23.06
CA ILE A 13 -1.01 2.85 23.31
C ILE A 13 -0.97 3.18 24.80
N LYS A 14 -1.23 2.20 25.68
CA LYS A 14 -1.18 2.41 27.14
C LYS A 14 0.23 2.54 27.68
N LYS A 15 1.19 1.85 27.07
CA LYS A 15 2.61 1.89 27.45
C LYS A 15 3.49 1.96 26.20
N PRO A 16 3.59 3.16 25.58
CA PRO A 16 4.42 3.38 24.39
C PRO A 16 5.91 3.34 24.76
N ILE A 17 6.46 2.14 24.92
CA ILE A 17 7.89 1.93 25.21
C ILE A 17 8.64 1.86 23.88
N GLY A 18 9.30 2.96 23.52
CA GLY A 18 10.14 3.06 22.33
C GLY A 18 11.47 3.74 22.61
N THR A 19 12.45 3.55 21.73
CA THR A 19 13.76 4.23 21.76
C THR A 19 13.87 5.33 20.70
N GLY A 20 12.74 5.71 20.09
CA GLY A 20 12.66 6.73 19.04
C GLY A 20 12.73 8.17 19.56
N ALA A 21 12.80 9.11 18.62
CA ALA A 21 12.94 10.54 18.88
C ALA A 21 11.67 11.22 19.40
N PHE A 22 10.51 10.58 19.24
CA PHE A 22 9.21 11.09 19.68
C PHE A 22 8.53 10.12 20.66
N GLU A 23 7.70 10.67 21.54
CA GLU A 23 6.90 9.98 22.54
C GLU A 23 5.41 10.23 22.27
N LEU A 24 4.60 9.17 22.35
CA LEU A 24 3.15 9.26 22.15
C LEU A 24 2.50 10.07 23.29
N VAL A 25 1.73 11.08 22.93
CA VAL A 25 0.98 11.95 23.84
C VAL A 25 -0.48 11.52 23.91
N SER A 26 -1.12 11.32 22.74
CA SER A 26 -2.50 10.86 22.66
C SER A 26 -2.74 10.02 21.40
N TYR A 27 -3.73 9.14 21.47
CA TYR A 27 -4.16 8.31 20.35
C TYR A 27 -5.68 8.16 20.38
N ASP A 28 -6.34 8.85 19.48
CA ASP A 28 -7.79 8.83 19.29
C ASP A 28 -8.08 7.95 18.07
N VAL A 29 -8.61 6.75 18.31
CA VAL A 29 -8.81 5.71 17.28
C VAL A 29 -9.65 6.26 16.11
N GLY A 30 -9.08 6.20 14.90
CA GLY A 30 -9.75 6.65 13.68
C GLY A 30 -9.90 8.16 13.56
N GLN A 31 -9.15 8.94 14.35
CA GLN A 31 -9.21 10.41 14.31
C GLN A 31 -7.81 11.01 14.27
N LYS A 32 -6.98 10.76 15.28
CA LYS A 32 -5.65 11.37 15.34
C LYS A 32 -4.69 10.67 16.30
N ALA A 33 -3.40 10.87 16.06
CA ALA A 33 -2.34 10.56 17.02
C ALA A 33 -1.43 11.77 17.18
N VAL A 34 -1.07 12.10 18.42
CA VAL A 34 -0.15 13.21 18.72
C VAL A 34 1.10 12.64 19.35
N VAL A 35 2.26 13.01 18.81
CA VAL A 35 3.56 12.68 19.38
C VAL A 35 4.35 13.94 19.65
N LYS A 36 5.11 13.97 20.74
CA LYS A 36 6.02 15.08 21.06
C LYS A 36 7.46 14.61 21.02
N ARG A 37 8.40 15.52 20.77
CA ARG A 37 9.82 15.21 20.85
C ARG A 37 10.15 14.70 22.25
N ARG A 38 10.98 13.66 22.30
CA ARG A 38 11.52 13.12 23.54
C ARG A 38 12.41 14.16 24.21
N GLU A 39 12.05 14.53 25.42
CA GLU A 39 12.83 15.46 26.25
C GLU A 39 13.73 14.69 27.24
N ASN A 40 13.30 13.48 27.62
CA ASN A 40 13.97 12.67 28.63
C ASN A 40 14.77 11.52 28.00
N GLY A 41 16.09 11.59 28.16
CA GLY A 41 17.03 10.64 27.59
C GLY A 41 17.45 11.03 26.16
N LYS A 42 18.73 10.83 25.85
CA LYS A 42 19.27 11.17 24.53
C LYS A 42 18.81 10.13 23.51
N TRP A 43 18.05 10.56 22.50
CA TRP A 43 17.83 9.73 21.32
C TRP A 43 19.19 9.49 20.63
N TRP A 44 19.46 8.25 20.25
CA TRP A 44 20.74 7.85 19.66
C TRP A 44 21.03 8.53 18.31
N GLY A 45 19.99 9.04 17.63
CA GLY A 45 20.10 9.79 16.37
C GLY A 45 20.36 11.28 16.52
N GLY A 46 20.50 11.80 17.76
CA GLY A 46 20.69 13.23 18.02
C GLY A 46 19.41 13.92 18.47
N GLU A 47 19.21 15.18 18.05
CA GLU A 47 18.02 15.97 18.36
C GLU A 47 17.07 16.01 17.16
N ALA A 48 15.79 15.71 17.38
CA ALA A 48 14.79 15.81 16.32
C ALA A 48 14.48 17.29 16.03
N PRO A 49 14.39 17.68 14.74
CA PRO A 49 14.19 19.08 14.36
C PRO A 49 12.78 19.61 14.66
N LEU A 50 11.81 18.73 14.92
CA LEU A 50 10.42 19.09 15.22
C LEU A 50 10.13 18.92 16.71
N ASP A 51 9.29 19.79 17.26
CA ASP A 51 8.81 19.70 18.65
C ASP A 51 7.75 18.60 18.83
N GLY A 52 7.04 18.25 17.75
CA GLY A 52 5.99 17.24 17.75
C GLY A 52 5.44 17.01 16.34
N ILE A 53 4.58 16.00 16.22
CA ILE A 53 3.88 15.66 14.99
C ILE A 53 2.44 15.29 15.35
N GLU A 54 1.49 15.84 14.60
CA GLU A 54 0.08 15.44 14.66
C GLU A 54 -0.25 14.64 13.40
N PHE A 55 -0.70 13.40 13.59
CA PHE A 55 -1.21 12.55 12.53
C PHE A 55 -2.72 12.65 12.56
N ILE A 56 -3.34 13.08 11.46
CA ILE A 56 -4.79 13.25 11.34
C ILE A 56 -5.33 12.22 10.36
N ASP A 57 -6.37 11.51 10.75
CA ASP A 57 -7.10 10.55 9.91
C ASP A 57 -8.29 11.26 9.26
N TYR A 58 -8.18 11.55 7.97
CA TYR A 58 -9.28 12.13 7.17
C TYR A 58 -10.23 11.06 6.60
N GLY A 59 -10.05 9.79 6.97
CA GLY A 59 -10.86 8.68 6.48
C GLY A 59 -10.50 8.27 5.05
N THR A 60 -11.50 7.79 4.31
CA THR A 60 -11.31 7.18 2.99
C THR A 60 -11.55 8.13 1.82
N ASP A 61 -12.10 9.33 2.08
CA ASP A 61 -12.32 10.34 1.04
C ASP A 61 -11.11 11.29 0.97
N PHE A 62 -10.30 11.12 -0.07
CA PHE A 62 -9.08 11.91 -0.25
C PHE A 62 -9.37 13.39 -0.56
N ASN A 63 -10.60 13.78 -0.93
CA ASN A 63 -10.96 15.20 -1.06
C ASN A 63 -10.78 15.96 0.26
N ALA A 64 -10.95 15.29 1.41
CA ALA A 64 -10.69 15.92 2.71
C ALA A 64 -9.22 16.30 2.86
N THR A 65 -8.28 15.43 2.45
CA THR A 65 -6.84 15.72 2.42
C THR A 65 -6.49 16.85 1.46
N VAL A 66 -7.13 16.89 0.28
CA VAL A 66 -6.95 18.01 -0.68
C VAL A 66 -7.38 19.34 -0.05
N ASN A 67 -8.54 19.38 0.58
CA ASN A 67 -9.03 20.59 1.26
C ASN A 67 -8.14 20.99 2.44
N ALA A 68 -7.59 20.02 3.17
CA ALA A 68 -6.66 20.28 4.27
C ALA A 68 -5.32 20.88 3.78
N PHE A 69 -4.83 20.47 2.61
CA PHE A 69 -3.71 21.15 1.97
C PHE A 69 -4.07 22.57 1.52
N ASP A 70 -5.25 22.77 0.93
CA ASP A 70 -5.70 24.09 0.45
C ASP A 70 -5.89 25.08 1.60
N SER A 71 -6.36 24.62 2.76
CA SER A 71 -6.53 25.43 3.98
C SER A 71 -5.21 25.67 4.73
N GLY A 72 -4.15 24.91 4.42
CA GLY A 72 -2.90 24.92 5.18
C GLY A 72 -2.97 24.20 6.53
N GLU A 73 -3.94 23.30 6.71
CA GLU A 73 -4.11 22.50 7.93
C GLU A 73 -3.04 21.40 8.06
N ILE A 74 -2.54 20.90 6.93
CA ILE A 74 -1.48 19.88 6.90
C ILE A 74 -0.27 20.33 6.09
N ASP A 75 0.91 19.95 6.56
CA ASP A 75 2.19 20.20 5.88
C ASP A 75 2.60 19.04 4.97
N LEU A 76 2.15 17.81 5.28
CA LEU A 76 2.62 16.58 4.66
C LEU A 76 1.52 15.53 4.58
N ASN A 77 1.53 14.77 3.50
CA ASN A 77 0.73 13.58 3.31
C ASN A 77 1.64 12.36 3.03
N PHE A 78 1.25 11.20 3.53
CA PHE A 78 2.03 9.97 3.41
C PHE A 78 1.88 9.29 2.04
N GLU A 79 0.66 9.24 1.50
CA GLU A 79 0.37 8.54 0.24
C GLU A 79 -0.71 9.29 -0.57
N SER A 80 -0.47 9.48 -1.85
CA SER A 80 -1.41 10.16 -2.75
C SER A 80 -1.99 9.16 -3.76
N PRO A 81 -3.32 8.95 -3.80
CA PRO A 81 -3.95 8.09 -4.80
C PRO A 81 -3.73 8.63 -6.23
N ALA A 82 -3.64 7.72 -7.19
CA ALA A 82 -3.32 8.06 -8.58
C ALA A 82 -4.28 9.09 -9.21
N ASP A 83 -5.56 9.06 -8.84
CA ASP A 83 -6.61 9.96 -9.33
C ASP A 83 -6.43 11.42 -8.87
N PHE A 84 -5.74 11.64 -7.75
CA PHE A 84 -5.60 12.97 -7.14
C PHE A 84 -4.27 13.65 -7.42
N ILE A 85 -3.31 12.92 -8.02
CA ILE A 85 -1.97 13.47 -8.31
C ILE A 85 -2.06 14.73 -9.19
N ASP A 86 -2.93 14.75 -10.21
CA ASP A 86 -3.05 15.91 -11.09
C ASP A 86 -3.65 17.14 -10.39
N ILE A 87 -4.47 16.95 -9.35
CA ILE A 87 -5.00 18.05 -8.54
C ILE A 87 -3.91 18.58 -7.62
N LEU A 88 -3.17 17.69 -6.93
CA LEU A 88 -2.06 18.07 -6.05
C LEU A 88 -0.93 18.77 -6.81
N ASP A 89 -0.61 18.32 -8.02
CA ASP A 89 0.38 18.97 -8.89
C ASP A 89 -0.07 20.41 -9.27
N LYS A 90 -1.37 20.63 -9.52
CA LYS A 90 -1.93 21.97 -9.81
C LYS A 90 -1.90 22.90 -8.60
N MET A 91 -1.95 22.36 -7.38
CA MET A 91 -1.79 23.13 -6.14
C MET A 91 -0.35 23.60 -5.92
N GLY A 92 0.61 23.12 -6.71
CA GLY A 92 2.02 23.51 -6.59
C GLY A 92 2.74 22.86 -5.40
N LEU A 93 2.19 21.76 -4.86
CA LEU A 93 2.80 21.01 -3.76
C LEU A 93 4.08 20.32 -4.23
N GLN A 94 5.05 20.18 -3.32
CA GLN A 94 6.26 19.42 -3.62
C GLN A 94 5.96 17.92 -3.61
N LYS A 95 6.09 17.29 -4.78
CA LYS A 95 5.93 15.85 -4.93
C LYS A 95 7.23 15.10 -4.64
N SER A 96 7.15 14.07 -3.81
CA SER A 96 8.18 13.04 -3.66
C SER A 96 7.68 11.76 -4.31
N GLU A 97 8.44 11.21 -5.24
CA GLU A 97 8.11 9.97 -5.95
C GLU A 97 9.20 8.94 -5.73
N VAL A 98 8.81 7.76 -5.24
CA VAL A 98 9.72 6.65 -4.96
C VAL A 98 9.10 5.36 -5.48
N ALA A 99 9.85 4.61 -6.27
CA ALA A 99 9.43 3.28 -6.70
C ALA A 99 9.36 2.33 -5.49
N THR A 100 8.20 1.71 -5.27
CA THR A 100 8.00 0.77 -4.16
C THR A 100 8.01 -0.67 -4.66
N ALA A 101 8.19 -1.62 -3.74
CA ALA A 101 8.00 -3.06 -4.02
C ALA A 101 6.52 -3.48 -3.90
N THR A 102 5.60 -2.55 -3.68
CA THR A 102 4.16 -2.85 -3.54
C THR A 102 3.62 -3.36 -4.87
N THR A 103 2.90 -4.49 -4.81
CA THR A 103 2.30 -5.13 -5.98
C THR A 103 0.80 -5.27 -5.79
N LEU A 104 0.00 -4.70 -6.69
CA LEU A 104 -1.43 -4.97 -6.75
C LEU A 104 -1.66 -6.41 -7.24
N VAL A 105 -2.43 -7.20 -6.49
CA VAL A 105 -2.67 -8.61 -6.81
C VAL A 105 -4.12 -9.01 -6.64
N ALA A 106 -4.65 -9.70 -7.64
CA ALA A 106 -5.87 -10.49 -7.51
C ALA A 106 -5.49 -11.95 -7.21
N ARG A 107 -6.05 -12.53 -6.14
CA ARG A 107 -5.79 -13.91 -5.75
C ARG A 107 -7.08 -14.69 -5.72
N THR A 108 -7.06 -15.87 -6.32
CA THR A 108 -8.15 -16.83 -6.27
C THR A 108 -8.04 -17.66 -4.99
N ASN A 109 -9.17 -17.95 -4.34
CA ASN A 109 -9.19 -18.86 -3.21
C ASN A 109 -9.13 -20.31 -3.68
N ILE A 110 -7.96 -20.95 -3.57
CA ILE A 110 -7.71 -22.31 -4.09
C ILE A 110 -8.50 -23.42 -3.40
N THR A 111 -9.19 -23.14 -2.28
CA THR A 111 -10.04 -24.12 -1.60
C THR A 111 -11.50 -24.04 -2.02
N HIS A 112 -11.87 -23.06 -2.84
CA HIS A 112 -13.22 -22.89 -3.35
C HIS A 112 -13.29 -23.22 -4.84
N LYS A 113 -14.32 -23.98 -5.21
CA LYS A 113 -14.62 -24.24 -6.61
C LYS A 113 -15.00 -22.94 -7.33
N PRO A 114 -14.58 -22.76 -8.61
CA PRO A 114 -13.77 -23.67 -9.43
C PRO A 114 -12.27 -23.36 -9.38
N TYR A 115 -11.82 -22.51 -8.45
CA TYR A 115 -10.43 -22.09 -8.33
C TYR A 115 -9.51 -23.15 -7.70
N ASP A 116 -10.05 -24.26 -7.21
CA ASP A 116 -9.31 -25.46 -6.84
C ASP A 116 -8.61 -26.09 -8.07
N ASP A 117 -9.21 -25.98 -9.26
CA ASP A 117 -8.58 -26.39 -10.52
C ASP A 117 -7.52 -25.38 -10.99
N GLN A 118 -6.27 -25.84 -11.16
CA GLN A 118 -5.17 -25.02 -11.66
C GLN A 118 -5.43 -24.48 -13.08
N ARG A 119 -6.16 -25.21 -13.92
CA ARG A 119 -6.49 -24.80 -15.29
C ARG A 119 -7.36 -23.55 -15.30
N VAL A 120 -8.30 -23.44 -14.36
CA VAL A 120 -9.15 -22.26 -14.17
C VAL A 120 -8.31 -21.04 -13.76
N ARG A 121 -7.37 -21.22 -12.82
CA ARG A 121 -6.47 -20.13 -12.40
C ARG A 121 -5.55 -19.67 -13.52
N ASN A 122 -5.03 -20.60 -14.32
CA ASN A 122 -4.22 -20.27 -15.50
C ASN A 122 -5.06 -19.55 -16.56
N ALA A 123 -6.30 -19.99 -16.80
CA ALA A 123 -7.21 -19.34 -17.74
C ALA A 123 -7.53 -17.90 -17.31
N LEU A 124 -7.77 -17.69 -16.01
CA LEU A 124 -7.95 -16.35 -15.45
C LEU A 124 -6.74 -15.46 -15.73
N GLN A 125 -5.52 -15.95 -15.44
CA GLN A 125 -4.29 -15.20 -15.72
C GLN A 125 -4.14 -14.87 -17.21
N MET A 126 -4.48 -15.80 -18.11
CA MET A 126 -4.42 -15.58 -19.56
C MET A 126 -5.45 -14.57 -20.06
N ALA A 127 -6.61 -14.47 -19.41
CA ALA A 127 -7.69 -13.59 -19.84
C ALA A 127 -7.44 -12.11 -19.51
N VAL A 128 -6.58 -11.81 -18.54
CA VAL A 128 -6.33 -10.46 -18.01
C VAL A 128 -5.24 -9.74 -18.80
N ASP A 129 -5.50 -8.46 -19.10
CA ASP A 129 -4.49 -7.52 -19.62
C ASP A 129 -3.97 -6.66 -18.47
N ASN A 130 -2.75 -6.94 -18.00
CA ASN A 130 -2.15 -6.20 -16.90
C ASN A 130 -1.87 -4.74 -17.24
N ASN A 131 -1.66 -4.39 -18.51
CA ASN A 131 -1.53 -3.00 -18.92
C ASN A 131 -2.88 -2.28 -18.82
N ALA A 132 -3.97 -2.90 -19.28
CA ALA A 132 -5.30 -2.33 -19.11
C ALA A 132 -5.65 -2.12 -17.63
N VAL A 133 -5.28 -3.05 -16.74
CA VAL A 133 -5.47 -2.91 -15.29
C VAL A 133 -4.70 -1.70 -14.74
N LEU A 134 -3.43 -1.52 -15.14
CA LEU A 134 -2.64 -0.37 -14.71
C LEU A 134 -3.24 0.96 -15.20
N GLN A 135 -3.70 1.01 -16.45
CA GLN A 135 -4.30 2.20 -17.02
C GLN A 135 -5.61 2.58 -16.31
N LEU A 136 -6.49 1.59 -16.06
CA LEU A 136 -7.80 1.84 -15.46
C LEU A 136 -7.76 2.04 -13.94
N GLY A 137 -6.87 1.34 -13.24
CA GLY A 137 -6.81 1.35 -11.77
C GLY A 137 -5.86 2.38 -11.18
N TYR A 138 -4.84 2.80 -11.94
CA TYR A 138 -3.78 3.69 -11.45
C TYR A 138 -3.44 4.81 -12.46
N ASN A 139 -4.27 5.05 -13.47
CA ASN A 139 -4.04 6.06 -14.51
C ASN A 139 -2.63 5.96 -15.15
N GLY A 140 -2.14 4.73 -15.33
CA GLY A 140 -0.82 4.50 -15.90
C GLY A 140 0.37 4.77 -14.96
N ARG A 141 0.12 5.14 -13.70
CA ARG A 141 1.17 5.48 -12.72
C ARG A 141 1.67 4.23 -12.01
N GLY A 142 2.75 3.66 -12.54
CA GLY A 142 3.41 2.50 -11.99
C GLY A 142 4.06 1.65 -13.07
N THR A 143 4.48 0.44 -12.70
CA THR A 143 5.03 -0.55 -13.62
C THR A 143 4.00 -1.64 -13.89
N VAL A 144 3.91 -2.11 -15.15
CA VAL A 144 3.00 -3.20 -15.51
C VAL A 144 3.39 -4.46 -14.76
N GLY A 145 2.43 -5.11 -14.11
CA GLY A 145 2.67 -6.34 -13.35
C GLY A 145 3.09 -7.50 -14.24
N GLU A 146 4.12 -8.24 -13.80
CA GLU A 146 4.69 -9.39 -14.54
C GLU A 146 4.09 -10.74 -14.11
N ASN A 147 3.06 -10.70 -13.26
CA ASN A 147 2.43 -11.86 -12.63
C ASN A 147 3.35 -12.67 -11.70
N HIS A 148 4.28 -11.99 -11.02
CA HIS A 148 5.03 -12.49 -9.88
C HIS A 148 5.30 -11.34 -8.89
N HIS A 149 5.76 -11.68 -7.69
CA HIS A 149 5.93 -10.72 -6.58
C HIS A 149 7.30 -10.06 -6.49
N VAL A 150 8.25 -10.43 -7.36
CA VAL A 150 9.60 -9.85 -7.33
C VAL A 150 9.61 -8.54 -8.12
N SER A 151 9.81 -7.42 -7.42
CA SER A 151 9.93 -6.08 -8.03
C SER A 151 11.31 -5.89 -8.68
N PRO A 152 11.42 -5.13 -9.80
CA PRO A 152 12.69 -4.78 -10.41
C PRO A 152 13.70 -4.05 -9.52
N ILE A 153 13.25 -3.45 -8.41
CA ILE A 153 14.16 -2.82 -7.43
C ILE A 153 14.87 -3.84 -6.54
N HIS A 154 14.40 -5.09 -6.51
CA HIS A 154 15.02 -6.14 -5.71
C HIS A 154 16.35 -6.58 -6.34
N PRO A 155 17.45 -6.70 -5.58
CA PRO A 155 18.76 -7.06 -6.14
C PRO A 155 18.80 -8.38 -6.92
N GLU A 156 17.92 -9.31 -6.55
CA GLU A 156 17.81 -10.64 -7.17
C GLU A 156 16.71 -10.71 -8.25
N TYR A 157 16.21 -9.57 -8.74
CA TYR A 157 15.22 -9.56 -9.81
C TYR A 157 15.77 -10.26 -11.06
N TYR A 158 14.94 -11.11 -11.66
CA TYR A 158 15.23 -11.78 -12.92
C TYR A 158 14.03 -11.64 -13.86
N PRO A 159 14.22 -11.06 -15.07
CA PRO A 159 13.13 -10.84 -16.00
C PRO A 159 12.64 -12.17 -16.57
N LEU A 160 11.36 -12.45 -16.41
CA LEU A 160 10.69 -13.60 -17.03
C LEU A 160 10.07 -13.21 -18.37
N PRO A 161 9.86 -14.16 -19.30
CA PRO A 161 9.12 -13.89 -20.51
C PRO A 161 7.74 -13.31 -20.19
N LYS A 162 7.41 -12.17 -20.80
CA LYS A 162 6.13 -11.48 -20.61
C LYS A 162 4.98 -12.42 -21.01
N LYS A 163 3.99 -12.53 -20.13
CA LYS A 163 2.73 -13.22 -20.44
C LYS A 163 1.80 -12.24 -21.15
N GLU A 164 1.53 -12.50 -22.42
CA GLU A 164 0.55 -11.73 -23.19
C GLU A 164 -0.87 -12.25 -22.92
N ARG A 165 -1.86 -11.36 -23.02
CA ARG A 165 -3.26 -11.74 -22.90
C ARG A 165 -3.67 -12.66 -24.05
N ASP A 166 -4.25 -13.80 -23.71
CA ASP A 166 -4.83 -14.77 -24.66
C ASP A 166 -6.23 -15.17 -24.21
N ALA A 167 -7.22 -14.37 -24.61
CA ALA A 167 -8.61 -14.62 -24.29
C ALA A 167 -9.17 -15.87 -24.98
N ALA A 168 -8.64 -16.25 -26.15
CA ALA A 168 -9.09 -17.44 -26.87
C ALA A 168 -8.59 -18.71 -26.19
N GLY A 169 -7.30 -18.76 -25.84
CA GLY A 169 -6.71 -19.83 -25.05
C GLY A 169 -7.33 -19.96 -23.66
N ALA A 170 -7.63 -18.83 -22.99
CA ALA A 170 -8.34 -18.83 -21.72
C ALA A 170 -9.71 -19.52 -21.82
N LYS A 171 -10.53 -19.14 -22.81
CA LYS A 171 -11.86 -19.76 -23.05
C LYS A 171 -11.75 -21.25 -23.33
N LYS A 172 -10.77 -21.64 -24.16
CA LYS A 172 -10.51 -23.06 -24.44
C LYS A 172 -10.14 -23.81 -23.16
N LEU A 173 -9.25 -23.25 -22.34
CA LEU A 173 -8.80 -23.88 -21.11
C LEU A 173 -9.93 -24.01 -20.06
N MET A 174 -10.84 -23.04 -20.00
CA MET A 174 -12.07 -23.14 -19.20
C MET A 174 -12.99 -24.27 -19.69
N ALA A 175 -13.15 -24.43 -21.01
CA ALA A 175 -13.94 -25.54 -21.58
C ALA A 175 -13.29 -26.91 -21.30
N ASP A 176 -11.98 -27.03 -21.46
CA ASP A 176 -11.22 -28.26 -21.14
C ASP A 176 -11.26 -28.60 -19.63
N ALA A 177 -11.47 -27.59 -18.78
CA ALA A 177 -11.70 -27.75 -17.34
C ALA A 177 -13.15 -28.11 -16.98
N GLY A 178 -14.07 -28.12 -17.94
CA GLY A 178 -15.50 -28.32 -17.69
C GLY A 178 -16.16 -27.13 -16.99
N GLN A 179 -15.60 -25.93 -17.14
CA GLN A 179 -16.01 -24.68 -16.49
C GLN A 179 -16.38 -23.60 -17.51
N ALA A 180 -16.85 -23.97 -18.71
CA ALA A 180 -17.12 -23.00 -19.79
C ALA A 180 -18.18 -21.94 -19.43
N ASP A 181 -19.09 -22.26 -18.51
CA ASP A 181 -20.21 -21.42 -18.07
C ASP A 181 -19.93 -20.63 -16.78
N PHE A 182 -18.72 -20.75 -16.23
CA PHE A 182 -18.27 -20.01 -15.04
C PHE A 182 -17.48 -18.76 -15.44
#